data_AF-A0A2Z6N0X4-F1
#
_entry.id   AF-A0A2Z6N0X4-F1
#
_cell.length_a   1.000
_cell.length_b   1.000
_cell.length_c   1.000
_cell.angle_alpha   90.00
_cell.angle_beta   90.00
_cell.angle_gamma   90.00
#
_symmetry.space_group_name_H-M   'P 1'
#
loop_
_entity.id
_entity.type
_entity.pdbx_description
1 polymer ?
#
loop_
_entity_poly.entity_id
_entity_poly.type
_entity_poly.pdbx_seq_one_letter_code
_entity_poly.pdbx_strand_id
1 'polypeptide(L)'
;MVQPSLTREGFSPIPDVKWEDVGALDHVREEFDQHILKRIKDPDIYEVDALTTKHGNEGTRVIERVLKQFLTEFEGAEQLKGVFVIGATNRPEVIDSALLRLGRFGNLIYIPLPNPDDRVSILKALARGKEMHARRKQTRARFNLMPIDASVDLSAIARMKACENFSGADLATLQRKYYQQLSKNLKSSVKSTGKN
;
A
#
# COMPACT_ATOMS: atom_id res chain seq x y z
N MET A 1 15.04 -2.04 -35.42
CA MET A 1 15.17 -1.34 -34.12
C MET A 1 14.45 -2.19 -33.09
N VAL A 2 15.20 -2.89 -32.22
CA VAL A 2 14.63 -3.83 -31.25
C VAL A 2 14.13 -3.01 -30.06
N GLN A 3 12.81 -3.03 -29.83
CA GLN A 3 12.18 -2.36 -28.70
C GLN A 3 12.51 -3.16 -27.42
N PRO A 4 13.02 -2.53 -26.33
CA PRO A 4 13.33 -3.22 -25.09
C PRO A 4 12.07 -3.87 -24.47
N SER A 5 12.17 -5.10 -23.97
CA SER A 5 11.04 -5.89 -23.44
C SER A 5 10.26 -5.22 -22.30
N LEU A 6 10.87 -4.27 -21.57
CA LEU A 6 10.21 -3.42 -20.57
C LEU A 6 9.09 -2.52 -21.13
N THR A 7 9.04 -2.33 -22.46
CA THR A 7 7.95 -1.59 -23.12
C THR A 7 6.75 -2.47 -23.51
N ARG A 8 6.80 -3.79 -23.29
CA ARG A 8 5.77 -4.74 -23.73
C ARG A 8 4.72 -5.10 -22.69
N GLU A 9 4.92 -4.80 -21.40
CA GLU A 9 3.90 -5.06 -20.37
C GLU A 9 3.38 -3.75 -19.78
N GLY A 10 2.05 -3.68 -19.72
CA GLY A 10 1.29 -2.45 -19.64
C GLY A 10 1.62 -1.60 -18.43
N PHE A 11 1.72 -0.29 -18.69
CA PHE A 11 1.46 0.74 -17.70
C PHE A 11 0.31 0.29 -16.79
N SER A 12 0.56 0.25 -15.49
CA SER A 12 -0.52 0.17 -14.52
C SER A 12 -1.49 1.32 -14.85
N PRO A 13 -2.81 1.09 -14.89
CA PRO A 13 -3.74 2.20 -14.94
C PRO A 13 -3.38 3.18 -13.81
N ILE A 14 -3.46 4.48 -14.09
CA ILE A 14 -3.36 5.51 -13.05
C ILE A 14 -4.35 5.08 -11.95
N PRO A 15 -3.87 4.75 -10.75
CA PRO A 15 -4.75 4.27 -9.70
C PRO A 15 -5.72 5.39 -9.32
N ASP A 16 -7.03 5.11 -9.26
CA ASP A 16 -8.05 6.07 -8.79
C ASP A 16 -8.14 6.11 -7.25
N VAL A 17 -7.00 5.91 -6.57
CA VAL A 17 -6.90 5.89 -5.12
C VAL A 17 -6.37 7.25 -4.65
N LYS A 18 -7.15 7.94 -3.83
CA LYS A 18 -6.79 9.19 -3.17
C LYS A 18 -6.32 8.90 -1.74
N TRP A 19 -5.60 9.83 -1.13
CA TRP A 19 -5.18 9.72 0.27
C TRP A 19 -6.36 9.52 1.24
N GLU A 20 -7.50 10.14 0.91
CA GLU A 20 -8.76 10.01 1.64
C GLU A 20 -9.36 8.59 1.64
N ASP A 21 -8.93 7.74 0.71
CA ASP A 21 -9.41 6.36 0.54
C ASP A 21 -8.59 5.33 1.36
N VAL A 22 -7.43 5.72 1.91
CA VAL A 22 -6.56 4.83 2.68
C VAL A 22 -6.86 4.92 4.17
N GLY A 23 -7.03 6.14 4.70
CA GLY A 23 -7.03 6.38 6.14
C GLY A 23 -5.64 6.15 6.77
N ALA A 24 -5.39 6.74 7.94
CA ALA A 24 -4.13 6.64 8.69
C ALA A 24 -2.89 7.05 7.87
N LEU A 25 -1.71 6.65 8.37
CA LEU A 25 -0.41 6.81 7.70
C LEU A 25 -0.05 8.27 7.42
N ASP A 26 -0.49 9.21 8.26
CA ASP A 26 -0.22 10.63 8.05
C ASP A 26 1.29 10.90 8.04
N HIS A 27 2.07 10.22 8.90
CA HIS A 27 3.54 10.29 8.86
C HIS A 27 4.13 9.80 7.53
N VAL A 28 3.59 8.72 6.96
CA VAL A 28 4.05 8.21 5.65
C VAL A 28 3.71 9.22 4.55
N ARG A 29 2.55 9.88 4.63
CA ARG A 29 2.18 10.92 3.65
C ARG A 29 3.13 12.11 3.70
N GLU A 30 3.51 12.53 4.90
CA GLU A 30 4.51 13.58 5.09
C GLU A 30 5.86 13.17 4.49
N GLU A 31 6.31 11.94 4.77
CA GLU A 31 7.55 11.40 4.19
C GLU A 31 7.50 11.36 2.65
N PHE A 32 6.37 10.95 2.07
CA PHE A 32 6.17 10.95 0.62
C PHE A 32 6.15 12.37 0.05
N ASP A 33 5.52 13.32 0.73
CA ASP A 33 5.51 14.71 0.26
C ASP A 33 6.94 15.28 0.24
N GLN A 34 7.70 15.06 1.31
CA GLN A 34 9.06 15.56 1.45
C GLN A 34 10.04 14.90 0.47
N HIS A 35 10.00 13.57 0.34
CA HIS A 35 11.01 12.81 -0.40
C HIS A 35 10.65 12.56 -1.86
N ILE A 36 9.37 12.58 -2.22
CA ILE A 36 8.91 12.28 -3.58
C ILE A 36 8.26 13.52 -4.20
N LEU A 37 7.20 14.06 -3.59
CA LEU A 37 6.42 15.11 -4.25
C LEU A 37 7.20 16.41 -4.41
N LYS A 38 7.95 16.85 -3.40
CA LYS A 38 8.76 18.07 -3.50
C LYS A 38 9.91 17.92 -4.49
N ARG A 39 10.55 16.75 -4.56
CA ARG A 39 11.59 16.47 -5.56
C ARG A 39 11.05 16.46 -6.99
N ILE A 40 9.79 16.07 -7.18
CA ILE A 40 9.11 16.17 -8.48
C ILE A 40 8.72 17.61 -8.80
N LYS A 41 8.18 18.36 -7.82
CA LYS A 41 7.68 19.72 -8.01
C LYS A 41 8.79 20.74 -8.22
N ASP A 42 9.87 20.62 -7.47
CA ASP A 42 10.95 21.61 -7.40
C ASP A 42 12.34 20.95 -7.58
N PRO A 43 12.61 20.33 -8.74
CA PRO A 43 13.83 19.52 -8.95
C PRO A 43 15.14 20.31 -8.77
N ASP A 44 15.14 21.61 -9.08
CA ASP A 44 16.32 22.47 -9.02
C ASP A 44 16.80 22.75 -7.58
N ILE A 45 15.92 22.58 -6.58
CA ILE A 45 16.23 22.84 -5.16
C ILE A 45 16.91 21.62 -4.49
N TYR A 46 16.72 20.42 -5.05
CA TYR A 46 17.18 19.16 -4.45
C TYR A 46 18.40 18.55 -5.17
N GLU A 47 19.13 19.34 -5.98
CA GLU A 47 20.26 18.91 -6.83
C GLU A 47 21.57 18.64 -6.05
N VAL A 48 21.55 18.58 -4.71
CA VAL A 48 22.77 18.52 -3.89
C VAL A 48 23.05 17.10 -3.37
N ASP A 49 24.24 16.61 -3.74
CA ASP A 49 25.00 15.48 -3.21
C ASP A 49 24.47 14.04 -3.42
N ALA A 50 25.13 13.34 -4.36
CA ALA A 50 25.34 11.90 -4.31
C ALA A 50 26.77 11.57 -4.79
N LEU A 51 27.76 11.82 -3.93
CA LEU A 51 29.16 11.45 -4.13
C LEU A 51 29.55 10.28 -3.20
N THR A 52 30.09 9.18 -3.79
CA THR A 52 30.99 8.13 -3.22
C THR A 52 30.39 7.03 -2.30
N THR A 53 30.87 5.77 -2.14
CA THR A 53 31.97 4.91 -2.67
C THR A 53 31.82 3.40 -2.30
N LYS A 54 32.37 2.51 -3.17
CA LYS A 54 33.12 1.21 -3.02
C LYS A 54 32.57 -0.08 -2.32
N HIS A 55 33.10 -1.19 -2.86
CA HIS A 55 32.65 -2.61 -2.91
C HIS A 55 32.89 -3.50 -1.67
N GLY A 56 32.27 -4.70 -1.63
CA GLY A 56 32.74 -5.84 -0.81
C GLY A 56 31.94 -7.18 -0.90
N ASN A 57 32.56 -8.16 -1.59
CA ASN A 57 32.61 -9.65 -1.49
C ASN A 57 31.43 -10.65 -1.74
N GLU A 58 31.85 -11.85 -2.18
CA GLU A 58 31.20 -12.96 -2.91
C GLU A 58 30.25 -13.94 -2.16
N GLY A 59 29.21 -14.44 -2.84
CA GLY A 59 28.91 -15.88 -3.03
C GLY A 59 27.44 -16.35 -2.89
N THR A 60 26.71 -16.55 -4.01
CA THR A 60 25.64 -17.57 -4.29
C THR A 60 25.13 -17.45 -5.75
N ARG A 61 25.50 -18.42 -6.61
CA ARG A 61 25.67 -18.25 -8.08
C ARG A 61 24.44 -18.13 -9.02
N VAL A 62 23.22 -17.86 -8.55
CA VAL A 62 22.10 -17.51 -9.47
C VAL A 62 21.29 -16.31 -8.97
N ILE A 63 20.88 -16.31 -7.71
CA ILE A 63 20.17 -15.18 -7.10
C ILE A 63 21.06 -13.94 -7.02
N GLU A 64 22.36 -14.10 -6.74
CA GLU A 64 23.28 -12.96 -6.73
C GLU A 64 23.46 -12.33 -8.10
N ARG A 65 23.34 -13.07 -9.20
CA ARG A 65 23.49 -12.48 -10.53
C ARG A 65 22.32 -11.58 -10.86
N VAL A 66 21.11 -12.02 -10.51
CA VAL A 66 19.89 -11.21 -10.65
C VAL A 66 19.94 -10.01 -9.71
N LEU A 67 20.40 -10.19 -8.47
CA LEU A 67 20.57 -9.10 -7.51
C LEU A 67 21.63 -8.10 -7.96
N LYS A 68 22.82 -8.57 -8.38
CA LYS A 68 23.89 -7.70 -8.89
C LYS A 68 23.44 -6.96 -10.14
N GLN A 69 22.74 -7.63 -11.06
CA GLN A 69 22.16 -6.96 -12.22
C GLN A 69 21.15 -5.90 -11.78
N PHE A 70 20.24 -6.22 -10.87
CA PHE A 70 19.29 -5.24 -10.33
C PHE A 70 20.01 -4.06 -9.69
N LEU A 71 21.07 -4.28 -8.91
CA LEU A 71 21.87 -3.23 -8.29
C LEU A 71 22.57 -2.34 -9.33
N THR A 72 23.14 -2.92 -10.39
CA THR A 72 23.75 -2.18 -11.49
C THR A 72 22.73 -1.33 -12.24
N GLU A 73 21.55 -1.88 -12.54
CA GLU A 73 20.46 -1.12 -13.17
C GLU A 73 19.94 -0.03 -12.23
N PHE A 74 19.90 -0.28 -10.92
CA PHE A 74 19.49 0.70 -9.91
C PHE A 74 20.46 1.88 -9.86
N GLU A 75 21.78 1.63 -9.85
CA GLU A 75 22.81 2.69 -9.93
C GLU A 75 22.69 3.52 -11.23
N GLY A 76 22.32 2.87 -12.35
CA GLY A 76 22.02 3.59 -13.60
C GLY A 76 20.72 4.41 -13.51
N ALA A 77 19.71 3.89 -12.82
CA ALA A 77 18.41 4.55 -12.64
C ALA A 77 18.49 5.75 -11.68
N GLU A 78 19.43 5.77 -10.73
CA GLU A 78 19.68 6.93 -9.85
C GLU A 78 20.04 8.20 -10.66
N GLN A 79 20.64 8.02 -11.84
CA GLN A 79 20.99 9.13 -12.75
C GLN A 79 19.79 9.65 -13.56
N LEU A 80 18.67 8.92 -13.57
CA LEU A 80 17.47 9.30 -14.30
C LEU A 80 16.65 10.31 -13.50
N LYS A 81 16.64 11.56 -13.95
CA LYS A 81 15.79 12.62 -13.36
C LYS A 81 14.31 12.21 -13.46
N GLY A 82 13.61 12.25 -12.32
CA GLY A 82 12.17 11.98 -12.24
C GLY A 82 11.77 10.50 -12.11
N VAL A 83 12.73 9.59 -11.90
CA VAL A 83 12.44 8.16 -11.62
C VAL A 83 12.54 7.91 -10.12
N PHE A 84 11.49 7.33 -9.53
CA PHE A 84 11.45 6.93 -8.13
C PHE A 84 11.18 5.43 -8.04
N VAL A 85 11.93 4.73 -7.19
CA VAL A 85 11.74 3.30 -6.93
C VAL A 85 11.28 3.11 -5.48
N ILE A 86 10.10 2.52 -5.31
CA ILE A 86 9.50 2.25 -3.99
C ILE A 86 9.40 0.74 -3.81
N GLY A 87 10.00 0.22 -2.75
CA GLY A 87 9.89 -1.18 -2.33
C GLY A 87 8.99 -1.31 -1.11
N ALA A 88 8.20 -2.39 -1.06
CA ALA A 88 7.41 -2.75 0.12
C ALA A 88 7.70 -4.21 0.50
N THR A 89 8.04 -4.46 1.77
CA THR A 89 8.29 -5.81 2.29
C THR A 89 7.68 -5.96 3.68
N ASN A 90 7.24 -7.17 4.00
CA ASN A 90 6.90 -7.58 5.37
C ASN A 90 8.04 -8.34 6.05
N ARG A 91 9.18 -8.48 5.37
CA ARG A 91 10.40 -9.15 5.84
C ARG A 91 11.61 -8.27 5.57
N PRO A 92 11.80 -7.15 6.29
CA PRO A 92 12.98 -6.29 6.11
C PRO A 92 14.29 -6.99 6.47
N GLU A 93 14.26 -7.97 7.38
CA GLU A 93 15.42 -8.72 7.86
C GLU A 93 16.08 -9.62 6.80
N VAL A 94 15.35 -9.95 5.73
CA VAL A 94 15.90 -10.75 4.61
C VAL A 94 16.40 -9.88 3.45
N ILE A 95 16.32 -8.55 3.57
CA ILE A 95 16.84 -7.64 2.55
C ILE A 95 18.36 -7.58 2.64
N ASP A 96 19.01 -7.72 1.48
CA ASP A 96 20.46 -7.54 1.36
C ASP A 96 20.87 -6.12 1.79
N SER A 97 21.83 -6.01 2.71
CA SER A 97 22.33 -4.72 3.22
C SER A 97 22.83 -3.77 2.12
N ALA A 98 23.28 -4.28 0.97
CA ALA A 98 23.68 -3.47 -0.16
C ALA A 98 22.49 -2.68 -0.74
N LEU A 99 21.28 -3.23 -0.69
CA LEU A 99 20.06 -2.53 -1.14
C LEU A 99 19.67 -1.39 -0.20
N LEU A 100 20.06 -1.45 1.07
CA LEU A 100 19.69 -0.48 2.11
C LEU A 100 20.61 0.75 2.16
N ARG A 101 21.57 0.86 1.23
CA ARG A 101 22.48 2.02 1.17
C ARG A 101 21.80 3.25 0.58
N LEU A 102 22.29 4.43 0.96
CA LEU A 102 21.90 5.70 0.36
C LEU A 102 22.12 5.66 -1.17
N GLY A 103 21.20 6.25 -1.93
CA GLY A 103 21.13 6.10 -3.39
C GLY A 103 20.34 4.87 -3.87
N ARG A 104 19.96 3.96 -2.94
CA ARG A 104 19.12 2.78 -3.20
C ARG A 104 17.83 2.80 -2.36
N PHE A 105 17.49 1.71 -1.68
CA PHE A 105 16.41 1.66 -0.69
C PHE A 105 16.86 2.18 0.69
N GLY A 106 17.67 3.24 0.72
CA GLY A 106 18.19 3.82 1.95
C GLY A 106 17.15 4.58 2.78
N ASN A 107 16.09 5.07 2.15
CA ASN A 107 14.98 5.74 2.84
C ASN A 107 13.97 4.70 3.32
N LEU A 108 14.16 4.22 4.54
CA LEU A 108 13.30 3.20 5.16
C LEU A 108 12.17 3.85 5.96
N ILE A 109 10.94 3.62 5.53
CA ILE A 109 9.74 4.06 6.24
C ILE A 109 9.10 2.84 6.91
N TYR A 110 9.08 2.84 8.24
CA TYR A 110 8.38 1.81 9.01
C TYR A 110 6.88 2.11 9.08
N ILE A 111 6.06 1.08 8.80
CA ILE A 111 4.60 1.15 8.90
C ILE A 111 4.17 0.32 10.12
N PRO A 112 3.89 0.96 11.27
CA PRO A 112 3.42 0.25 12.46
C PRO A 112 1.98 -0.25 12.30
N LEU A 113 1.55 -1.09 13.24
CA LEU A 113 0.11 -1.35 13.42
C LEU A 113 -0.62 -0.04 13.76
N PRO A 114 -1.86 0.14 13.26
CA PRO A 114 -2.61 1.37 13.45
C PRO A 114 -2.98 1.59 14.91
N ASN A 115 -2.72 2.80 15.40
CA ASN A 115 -3.18 3.25 16.71
C ASN A 115 -4.72 3.43 16.71
N PRO A 116 -5.37 3.68 17.87
CA PRO A 116 -6.83 3.83 17.91
C PRO A 116 -7.40 4.87 16.94
N ASP A 117 -6.77 6.03 16.78
CA ASP A 117 -7.26 7.09 15.89
C ASP A 117 -7.00 6.75 14.41
N ASP A 118 -5.87 6.09 14.11
CA ASP A 118 -5.61 5.50 12.79
C ASP A 118 -6.73 4.52 12.42
N ARG A 119 -7.11 3.62 13.34
CA ARG A 119 -8.20 2.66 13.12
C ARG A 119 -9.53 3.35 12.83
N VAL A 120 -9.83 4.47 13.52
CA VAL A 120 -11.03 5.28 13.21
C VAL A 120 -10.98 5.78 11.78
N SER A 121 -9.86 6.35 11.37
CA SER A 121 -9.72 6.92 10.02
C SER A 121 -9.79 5.84 8.93
N ILE A 122 -9.20 4.66 9.16
CA ILE A 122 -9.27 3.49 8.27
C ILE A 122 -10.72 3.02 8.15
N LEU A 123 -11.42 2.83 9.27
CA LEU A 123 -12.83 2.41 9.25
C LEU A 123 -13.72 3.43 8.54
N LYS A 124 -13.48 4.73 8.73
CA LYS A 124 -14.17 5.80 7.99
C LYS A 124 -13.87 5.75 6.50
N ALA A 125 -12.63 5.54 6.09
CA ALA A 125 -12.25 5.41 4.68
C ALA A 125 -12.93 4.19 4.04
N LEU A 126 -12.90 3.05 4.72
CA LEU A 126 -13.59 1.82 4.31
C LEU A 126 -15.13 1.98 4.23
N ALA A 127 -15.71 2.82 5.09
CA ALA A 127 -17.15 3.13 5.08
C ALA A 127 -17.58 3.99 3.89
N ARG A 128 -16.66 4.76 3.28
CA ARG A 128 -16.95 5.61 2.11
C ARG A 128 -17.20 4.80 0.83
N GLY A 129 -16.89 3.51 0.83
CA GLY A 129 -17.42 2.57 -0.15
C GLY A 129 -16.92 2.77 -1.58
N LYS A 130 -15.67 3.22 -1.79
CA LYS A 130 -15.07 3.15 -3.13
C LYS A 130 -14.89 1.69 -3.54
N GLU A 131 -15.08 1.41 -4.83
CA GLU A 131 -14.73 0.12 -5.43
C GLU A 131 -13.22 -0.12 -5.21
N MET A 132 -12.86 -0.90 -4.18
CA MET A 132 -11.53 -1.49 -4.15
C MET A 132 -11.46 -2.39 -5.37
N HIS A 133 -10.62 -2.03 -6.35
CA HIS A 133 -10.33 -2.85 -7.52
C HIS A 133 -9.71 -4.17 -7.06
N ALA A 134 -10.56 -5.10 -6.63
CA ALA A 134 -10.18 -6.48 -6.45
C ALA A 134 -9.62 -6.93 -7.80
N ARG A 135 -8.36 -7.38 -7.76
CA ARG A 135 -7.47 -7.75 -8.87
C ARG A 135 -8.02 -8.86 -9.80
N ARG A 136 -9.32 -9.13 -9.81
CA ARG A 136 -10.00 -10.14 -10.62
C ARG A 136 -11.17 -9.51 -11.38
N LYS A 137 -10.90 -9.14 -12.63
CA LYS A 137 -11.85 -8.72 -13.67
C LYS A 137 -12.99 -9.73 -13.95
N GLN A 138 -12.99 -10.90 -13.30
CA GLN A 138 -13.93 -12.00 -13.56
C GLN A 138 -14.93 -12.28 -12.44
N THR A 139 -14.78 -11.71 -11.24
CA THR A 139 -15.79 -11.88 -10.18
C THR A 139 -16.62 -10.61 -10.08
N ARG A 140 -17.71 -10.56 -10.85
CA ARG A 140 -18.76 -9.53 -10.90
C ARG A 140 -19.49 -9.28 -9.56
N ALA A 141 -18.92 -9.68 -8.43
CA ALA A 141 -19.40 -9.25 -7.13
C ALA A 141 -18.84 -7.83 -6.91
N ARG A 142 -19.59 -6.83 -7.36
CA ARG A 142 -19.48 -5.45 -6.87
C ARG A 142 -19.67 -5.52 -5.36
N PHE A 143 -18.60 -5.75 -4.61
CA PHE A 143 -18.59 -5.50 -3.18
C PHE A 143 -18.50 -3.99 -3.01
N ASN A 144 -19.54 -3.26 -3.46
CA ASN A 144 -19.88 -2.00 -2.84
C ASN A 144 -20.14 -2.37 -1.39
N LEU A 145 -19.13 -2.22 -0.54
CA LEU A 145 -19.34 -2.16 0.89
C LEU A 145 -20.39 -1.06 1.04
N MET A 146 -21.62 -1.45 1.41
CA MET A 146 -22.71 -0.49 1.59
C MET A 146 -22.21 0.59 2.55
N PRO A 147 -22.63 1.85 2.43
CA PRO A 147 -22.32 2.84 3.45
C PRO A 147 -22.64 2.26 4.83
N ILE A 148 -21.69 2.33 5.77
CA ILE A 148 -21.97 1.91 7.15
C ILE A 148 -23.14 2.78 7.64
N ASP A 149 -24.12 2.16 8.30
CA ASP A 149 -25.26 2.88 8.86
C ASP A 149 -24.76 3.97 9.82
N ALA A 150 -25.37 5.16 9.76
CA ALA A 150 -25.00 6.29 10.61
C ALA A 150 -25.12 5.97 12.12
N SER A 151 -25.89 4.94 12.48
CA SER A 151 -26.04 4.45 13.85
C SER A 151 -24.80 3.72 14.38
N VAL A 152 -23.86 3.30 13.52
CA VAL A 152 -22.68 2.54 13.93
C VAL A 152 -21.56 3.50 14.32
N ASP A 153 -21.22 3.52 15.62
CA ASP A 153 -20.09 4.29 16.12
C ASP A 153 -18.76 3.61 15.80
N LEU A 154 -18.14 4.02 14.69
CA LEU A 154 -16.81 3.57 14.28
C LEU A 154 -15.71 3.95 15.28
N SER A 155 -15.89 5.03 16.04
CA SER A 155 -14.93 5.46 17.04
C SER A 155 -14.92 4.51 18.24
N ALA A 156 -16.10 4.09 18.67
CA ALA A 156 -16.23 3.05 19.69
C ALA A 156 -15.61 1.73 19.23
N ILE A 157 -15.92 1.27 18.01
CA ILE A 157 -15.39 0.01 17.45
C ILE A 157 -13.86 0.05 17.36
N ALA A 158 -13.30 1.14 16.84
CA ALA A 158 -11.85 1.31 16.72
C ALA A 158 -11.14 1.22 18.08
N ARG A 159 -11.77 1.66 19.16
CA ARG A 159 -11.20 1.67 20.52
C ARG A 159 -11.45 0.38 21.30
N MET A 160 -12.18 -0.59 20.74
CA MET A 160 -12.36 -1.89 21.38
C MET A 160 -11.02 -2.63 21.51
N LYS A 161 -10.81 -3.28 22.67
CA LYS A 161 -9.64 -4.13 22.93
C LYS A 161 -9.45 -5.22 21.87
N ALA A 162 -10.55 -5.74 21.31
CA ALA A 162 -10.53 -6.73 20.24
C ALA A 162 -9.82 -6.24 18.96
N CYS A 163 -9.72 -4.93 18.75
CA CYS A 163 -9.13 -4.31 17.56
C CYS A 163 -7.68 -3.85 17.77
N GLU A 164 -7.07 -4.02 18.95
CA GLU A 164 -5.75 -3.46 19.30
C GLU A 164 -4.62 -3.92 18.36
N ASN A 165 -4.67 -5.14 17.86
CA ASN A 165 -3.64 -5.72 16.98
C ASN A 165 -4.11 -5.90 15.53
N PHE A 166 -5.16 -5.19 15.12
CA PHE A 166 -5.69 -5.31 13.77
C PHE A 166 -4.89 -4.46 12.80
N SER A 167 -4.44 -5.07 11.72
CA SER A 167 -3.97 -4.35 10.54
C SER A 167 -5.14 -3.69 9.78
N GLY A 168 -4.84 -2.82 8.82
CA GLY A 168 -5.85 -2.30 7.90
C GLY A 168 -6.64 -3.41 7.18
N ALA A 169 -5.99 -4.54 6.86
CA ALA A 169 -6.63 -5.69 6.22
C ALA A 169 -7.58 -6.45 7.17
N ASP A 170 -7.25 -6.50 8.47
CA ASP A 170 -8.12 -7.10 9.48
C ASP A 170 -9.37 -6.23 9.69
N LEU A 171 -9.22 -4.91 9.73
CA LEU A 171 -10.34 -3.96 9.81
C LEU A 171 -11.26 -4.07 8.58
N ALA A 172 -10.68 -4.15 7.38
CA ALA A 172 -11.45 -4.39 6.16
C ALA A 172 -12.18 -5.74 6.20
N THR A 173 -11.54 -6.77 6.77
CA THR A 173 -12.16 -8.08 6.94
C THR A 173 -13.29 -8.06 7.97
N LEU A 174 -13.13 -7.33 9.07
CA LEU A 174 -14.15 -7.12 10.10
C LEU A 174 -15.41 -6.50 9.48
N GLN A 175 -15.24 -5.40 8.75
CA GLN A 175 -16.34 -4.70 8.08
C GLN A 175 -17.04 -5.62 7.06
N ARG A 176 -16.27 -6.34 6.24
CA ARG A 176 -16.81 -7.32 5.27
C ARG A 176 -17.62 -8.43 5.96
N LYS A 177 -17.12 -8.98 7.08
CA LYS A 177 -17.83 -10.03 7.83
C LYS A 177 -19.15 -9.52 8.40
N TYR A 178 -19.18 -8.29 8.93
CA TYR A 178 -20.39 -7.64 9.41
C TYR A 178 -21.47 -7.58 8.33
N TYR A 179 -21.15 -7.10 7.11
CA TYR A 179 -22.13 -7.05 6.02
C TYR A 179 -22.60 -8.44 5.55
N GLN A 180 -21.71 -9.42 5.54
CA GLN A 180 -22.09 -10.80 5.21
C GLN A 180 -23.09 -11.35 6.21
N GLN A 181 -22.94 -11.04 7.50
CA GLN A 181 -23.88 -11.47 8.53
C GLN A 181 -25.21 -10.70 8.44
N LEU A 182 -25.16 -9.37 8.25
CA LEU A 182 -26.35 -8.54 8.07
C LEU A 182 -27.19 -9.00 6.87
N SER A 183 -26.55 -9.25 5.73
CA SER A 183 -27.23 -9.73 4.52
C SER A 183 -27.83 -11.14 4.69
N LYS A 184 -27.21 -12.02 5.48
CA LYS A 184 -27.79 -13.32 5.84
C LYS A 184 -29.05 -13.16 6.70
N ASN A 185 -29.00 -12.29 7.71
CA ASN A 185 -30.13 -12.03 8.62
C ASN A 185 -31.32 -11.37 7.90
N LEU A 186 -31.07 -10.44 6.98
CA LEU A 186 -32.12 -9.83 6.17
C LEU A 186 -32.81 -10.87 5.27
N LYS A 187 -32.03 -11.76 4.63
CA LYS A 187 -32.57 -12.84 3.78
C LYS A 187 -33.40 -13.86 4.54
N SER A 188 -33.06 -14.18 5.79
CA SER A 188 -33.86 -15.08 6.62
C SER A 188 -35.17 -14.43 7.07
N SER A 189 -35.14 -13.15 7.47
CA SER A 189 -36.32 -12.40 7.90
C SER A 189 -37.36 -12.22 6.77
N VAL A 190 -36.94 -11.89 5.55
CA VAL A 190 -37.87 -11.76 4.41
C VAL A 190 -38.55 -13.10 4.06
N LYS A 191 -37.83 -14.23 4.21
CA LYS A 191 -38.39 -15.56 3.97
C LYS A 191 -39.43 -15.99 5.01
N SER A 192 -39.34 -15.49 6.25
CA SER A 192 -40.36 -15.77 7.27
C SER A 192 -41.64 -14.94 7.08
N THR A 193 -41.53 -13.72 6.55
CA THR A 193 -42.68 -12.82 6.39
C THR A 193 -43.53 -13.13 5.15
N GLY A 194 -42.95 -13.72 4.10
CA GLY A 194 -43.66 -14.12 2.87
C GLY A 194 -44.37 -15.48 2.93
N LYS A 195 -44.50 -16.09 4.11
CA LYS A 195 -45.16 -17.40 4.32
C LYS A 195 -46.48 -17.34 5.09
N ASN A 196 -47.00 -16.14 5.35
CA ASN A 196 -48.32 -15.93 5.96
C ASN A 196 -49.30 -15.36 4.95
#